data_AF-A0A5E4IME8-F1
#
_entry.id   AF-A0A5E4IME8-F1
#
_cell.length_a   1.000
_cell.length_b   1.000
_cell.length_c   1.000
_cell.angle_alpha   90.00
_cell.angle_beta   90.00
_cell.angle_gamma   90.00
#
_symmetry.space_group_name_H-M   'P 1'
#
loop_
_entity.id
_entity.type
_entity.pdbx_description
1 polymer ?
#
loop_
_entity_poly.entity_id
_entity_poly.type
_entity_poly.pdbx_seq_one_letter_code
_entity_poly.pdbx_strand_id
1 'polypeptide(L)'
;MRRLFLIVFFALILSTAVFAAFKWQYSTGGPVYSSPVVSDGVVFFGSDDGNVYALEAQTGLVGWTFAANGSVRAAPLVLKNTLVIGSDDGKVYALDVKNGGKRWIFQAGGPVRCQVALGSEAVFAGSLDGKLYAIFMGSGKEAWNYSAGNPIQSSPLFDEGKVYFADSEGNFYTLSASDGRMLSNITIGPVVGSSPVNYGKYILVGSLDGYVYAIEKDTGKIAWKFDAGDWVQSTPLVKDGIAYFGSNGHYVYAIDAADGMLKWKTKTGGAMISSPKIALSEGGKSILYIGSDDTKLYAFNAEDGALLWSTPAGDWIRTTPETYDNYVLIGSADGSVSAASTISCSFMKPAPMEPVGAWVTGFRGIAFAGPGVEKVSIRVGGGQWIDANGKDQWDGELDLSNEANGIVRIDCMVTDANGREENAPYQSLMVNKTDAAKMKKMYANIPTSLAPGESFSLQAWSDEGLLKNFKAKVNGEEKTGDNLTFSYKGSAESISVEVSKSGYETIAQSIRIRQAGGIPLPVPVIIGIAVIGLGVLAYFKFVKKKKK
;
A
#
# COMPACT_ATOMS: atom_id res chain seq x y z
N MET A 1 2.27 24.50 -42.44
CA MET A 1 1.49 23.33 -41.97
C MET A 1 2.09 22.83 -40.67
N ARG A 2 1.21 22.45 -39.74
CA ARG A 2 1.38 22.36 -38.28
C ARG A 2 2.56 21.50 -37.79
N ARG A 3 3.39 22.05 -36.89
CA ARG A 3 4.16 21.28 -35.90
C ARG A 3 3.39 21.33 -34.58
N LEU A 4 2.78 20.20 -34.22
CA LEU A 4 2.14 19.99 -32.92
C LEU A 4 3.25 19.58 -31.94
N PHE A 5 3.66 20.47 -31.02
CA PHE A 5 4.46 20.09 -29.86
C PHE A 5 3.49 19.79 -28.72
N LEU A 6 3.33 18.50 -28.42
CA LEU A 6 2.64 18.03 -27.22
C LEU A 6 3.67 18.03 -26.09
N ILE A 7 3.66 19.03 -25.22
CA ILE A 7 4.49 19.05 -24.00
C ILE A 7 3.63 18.44 -22.89
N VAL A 8 3.91 17.19 -22.54
CA VAL A 8 3.38 16.54 -21.34
C VAL A 8 4.31 16.90 -20.19
N PHE A 9 3.83 17.75 -19.27
CA PHE A 9 4.53 18.06 -18.03
C PHE A 9 4.34 16.90 -17.04
N PHE A 10 5.41 16.15 -16.77
CA PHE A 10 5.50 15.31 -15.57
C PHE A 10 5.85 16.20 -14.38
N ALA A 11 4.91 16.40 -13.46
CA ALA A 11 5.23 16.90 -12.13
C ALA A 11 5.90 15.74 -11.35
N LEU A 12 7.23 15.79 -11.23
CA LEU A 12 7.98 14.92 -10.33
C LEU A 12 7.69 15.38 -8.89
N ILE A 13 6.62 14.85 -8.30
CA ILE A 13 6.51 14.79 -6.85
C ILE A 13 7.57 13.75 -6.44
N LEU A 14 8.73 14.20 -5.95
CA LEU A 14 9.60 13.32 -5.16
C LEU A 14 8.80 12.98 -3.89
N SER A 15 8.03 11.90 -3.92
CA SER A 15 7.59 11.26 -2.69
C SER A 15 8.86 10.72 -2.05
N THR A 16 9.27 11.29 -0.92
CA THR A 16 10.24 10.63 -0.05
C THR A 16 9.64 9.30 0.34
N ALA A 17 10.20 8.20 -0.17
CA ALA A 17 9.74 6.87 0.16
C ALA A 17 9.81 6.68 1.68
N VAL A 18 8.71 6.23 2.26
CA VAL A 18 8.55 6.03 3.69
C VAL A 18 8.94 4.59 3.98
N PHE A 19 9.96 4.38 4.80
CA PHE A 19 10.51 3.06 5.09
C PHE A 19 10.01 2.56 6.45
N ALA A 20 9.71 1.27 6.54
CA ALA A 20 9.54 0.56 7.80
C ALA A 20 10.90 0.00 8.27
N ALA A 21 11.17 0.00 9.58
CA ALA A 21 12.33 -0.68 10.15
C ALA A 21 12.14 -2.19 10.14
N PHE A 22 13.21 -2.97 9.95
CA PHE A 22 13.22 -4.38 10.32
C PHE A 22 13.53 -4.54 11.81
N LYS A 23 12.74 -5.38 12.48
CA LYS A 23 12.97 -5.81 13.86
C LYS A 23 14.12 -6.79 13.96
N TRP A 24 14.02 -7.80 13.12
CA TRP A 24 14.98 -8.86 13.01
C TRP A 24 14.96 -9.36 11.58
N GLN A 25 16.08 -9.96 11.21
CA GLN A 25 16.26 -10.66 9.95
C GLN A 25 17.01 -11.95 10.25
N TYR A 26 16.54 -13.04 9.67
CA TYR A 26 17.19 -14.34 9.72
C TYR A 26 17.60 -14.76 8.31
N SER A 27 18.86 -15.16 8.14
CA SER A 27 19.38 -15.62 6.84
C SER A 27 19.45 -17.15 6.81
N THR A 28 18.81 -17.74 5.82
CA THR A 28 18.95 -19.16 5.48
C THR A 28 20.08 -19.38 4.49
N GLY A 29 20.34 -20.64 4.11
CA GLY A 29 21.36 -20.99 3.12
C GLY A 29 20.94 -20.82 1.65
N GLY A 30 19.68 -20.46 1.39
CA GLY A 30 19.12 -20.38 0.04
C GLY A 30 17.85 -19.53 -0.04
N PRO A 31 17.31 -19.23 -1.23
CA PRO A 31 16.13 -18.39 -1.38
C PRO A 31 14.91 -18.80 -0.54
N VAL A 32 14.16 -17.84 -0.01
CA VAL A 32 12.90 -18.10 0.69
C VAL A 32 11.71 -17.75 -0.21
N TYR A 33 11.16 -18.78 -0.85
CA TYR A 33 9.92 -18.69 -1.64
C TYR A 33 8.69 -19.25 -0.91
N SER A 34 8.89 -19.92 0.22
CA SER A 34 7.81 -20.38 1.10
C SER A 34 7.20 -19.18 1.82
N SER A 35 5.88 -18.99 1.67
CA SER A 35 5.19 -17.93 2.42
C SER A 35 5.20 -18.29 3.92
N PRO A 36 5.67 -17.40 4.81
CA PRO A 36 5.73 -17.68 6.23
C PRO A 36 4.32 -17.79 6.83
N VAL A 37 4.17 -18.61 7.87
CA VAL A 37 2.95 -18.70 8.68
C VAL A 37 3.31 -18.54 10.15
N VAL A 38 2.48 -17.80 10.90
CA VAL A 38 2.65 -17.67 12.34
C VAL A 38 1.56 -18.43 13.08
N SER A 39 1.95 -19.22 14.07
CA SER A 39 1.04 -19.88 15.01
C SER A 39 1.65 -19.87 16.40
N ASP A 40 0.88 -19.45 17.41
CA ASP A 40 1.29 -19.40 18.81
C ASP A 40 2.67 -18.72 19.05
N GLY A 41 2.95 -17.64 18.30
CA GLY A 41 4.20 -16.89 18.41
C GLY A 41 5.41 -17.54 17.75
N VAL A 42 5.21 -18.57 16.92
CA VAL A 42 6.28 -19.22 16.15
C VAL A 42 6.02 -19.02 14.66
N VAL A 43 7.04 -18.53 13.94
CA VAL A 43 7.05 -18.39 12.48
C VAL A 43 7.58 -19.68 11.87
N PHE A 44 6.83 -20.24 10.94
CA PHE A 44 7.20 -21.42 10.18
C PHE A 44 7.33 -21.09 8.70
N PHE A 45 8.39 -21.60 8.06
CA PHE A 45 8.62 -21.43 6.62
C PHE A 45 9.63 -22.46 6.10
N GLY A 46 9.65 -22.66 4.79
CA GLY A 46 10.66 -23.43 4.06
C GLY A 46 11.67 -22.56 3.32
N SER A 47 12.83 -23.12 3.00
CA SER A 47 13.85 -22.49 2.15
C SER A 47 14.31 -23.43 1.03
N ASP A 48 14.84 -22.83 -0.04
CA ASP A 48 15.48 -23.55 -1.14
C ASP A 48 16.75 -24.29 -0.71
N ASP A 49 17.31 -24.00 0.46
CA ASP A 49 18.41 -24.76 1.07
C ASP A 49 18.02 -26.17 1.56
N GLY A 50 16.73 -26.50 1.45
CA GLY A 50 16.19 -27.81 1.80
C GLY A 50 15.73 -27.92 3.24
N ASN A 51 15.61 -26.82 3.98
CA ASN A 51 15.16 -26.85 5.37
C ASN A 51 13.76 -26.25 5.57
N VAL A 52 13.08 -26.77 6.59
CA VAL A 52 11.93 -26.15 7.25
C VAL A 52 12.43 -25.52 8.55
N TYR A 53 12.04 -24.29 8.81
CA TYR A 53 12.45 -23.52 9.97
C TYR A 53 11.26 -23.21 10.87
N ALA A 54 11.52 -23.16 12.18
CA ALA A 54 10.64 -22.59 13.18
C ALA A 54 11.40 -21.54 14.00
N LEU A 55 10.94 -20.30 13.96
CA LEU A 55 11.57 -19.16 14.63
C LEU A 55 10.59 -18.55 15.62
N GLU A 56 11.08 -18.02 16.73
CA GLU A 56 10.28 -17.15 17.59
C GLU A 56 9.91 -15.87 16.84
N ALA A 57 8.61 -15.54 16.79
CA ALA A 57 8.11 -14.42 15.98
C ALA A 57 8.58 -13.05 16.47
N GLN A 58 8.83 -12.91 17.77
CA GLN A 58 9.31 -11.68 18.38
C GLN A 58 10.79 -11.38 18.07
N THR A 59 11.63 -12.41 18.03
CA THR A 59 13.09 -12.23 18.07
C THR A 59 13.79 -12.75 16.81
N GLY A 60 13.13 -13.61 16.02
CA GLY A 60 13.75 -14.32 14.91
C GLY A 60 14.71 -15.43 15.35
N LEU A 61 14.75 -15.78 16.64
CA LEU A 61 15.60 -16.87 17.13
C LEU A 61 15.05 -18.22 16.68
N VAL A 62 15.93 -19.06 16.15
CA VAL A 62 15.56 -20.40 15.70
C VAL A 62 15.23 -21.28 16.90
N GLY A 63 14.00 -21.79 16.93
CA GLY A 63 13.58 -22.83 17.87
C GLY A 63 14.01 -24.21 17.38
N TRP A 64 13.74 -24.54 16.11
CA TRP A 64 14.20 -25.78 15.49
C TRP A 64 14.31 -25.67 13.97
N THR A 65 15.06 -26.61 13.38
CA THR A 65 15.20 -26.78 11.94
C THR A 65 14.98 -28.25 11.59
N PHE A 66 14.29 -28.51 10.49
CA PHE A 66 14.11 -29.85 9.91
C PHE A 66 14.69 -29.88 8.50
N ALA A 67 15.65 -30.78 8.26
CA ALA A 67 16.23 -30.98 6.94
C ALA A 67 15.35 -31.91 6.08
N ALA A 68 14.74 -31.35 5.05
CA ALA A 68 14.20 -32.11 3.92
C ALA A 68 15.33 -32.44 2.93
N ASN A 69 15.05 -33.31 1.95
CA ASN A 69 16.03 -33.71 0.94
C ASN A 69 15.90 -32.92 -0.38
N GLY A 70 15.24 -31.77 -0.34
CA GLY A 70 14.99 -30.91 -1.50
C GLY A 70 14.41 -29.57 -1.07
N SER A 71 14.43 -28.60 -1.98
CA SER A 71 13.94 -27.23 -1.72
C SER A 71 12.50 -27.22 -1.19
N VAL A 72 12.25 -26.40 -0.16
CA VAL A 72 10.95 -26.33 0.49
C VAL A 72 10.28 -25.00 0.12
N ARG A 73 9.48 -25.03 -0.95
CA ARG A 73 8.83 -23.84 -1.52
C ARG A 73 7.35 -23.70 -1.15
N ALA A 74 6.70 -24.77 -0.74
CA ALA A 74 5.32 -24.73 -0.28
C ALA A 74 5.19 -23.88 0.98
N ALA A 75 4.08 -23.14 1.13
CA ALA A 75 3.74 -22.55 2.41
C ALA A 75 3.32 -23.65 3.41
N PRO A 76 3.66 -23.55 4.70
CA PRO A 76 3.21 -24.51 5.70
C PRO A 76 1.71 -24.39 5.99
N LEU A 77 1.09 -25.50 6.34
CA LEU A 77 -0.22 -25.56 6.99
C LEU A 77 0.00 -25.95 8.46
N VAL A 78 -0.42 -25.10 9.40
CA VAL A 78 -0.34 -25.40 10.84
C VAL A 78 -1.74 -25.74 11.37
N LEU A 79 -1.88 -26.92 11.97
CA LEU A 79 -3.11 -27.35 12.63
C LEU A 79 -2.79 -28.02 13.96
N LYS A 80 -3.22 -27.39 15.06
CA LYS A 80 -2.95 -27.84 16.43
C LYS A 80 -1.44 -28.05 16.62
N ASN A 81 -1.01 -29.29 16.87
CA ASN A 81 0.39 -29.63 17.10
C ASN A 81 1.12 -30.15 15.85
N THR A 82 0.51 -30.04 14.66
CA THR A 82 1.11 -30.55 13.42
C THR A 82 1.29 -29.42 12.40
N LEU A 83 2.51 -29.30 11.87
CA LEU A 83 2.82 -28.54 10.66
C LEU A 83 2.87 -29.50 9.49
N VAL A 84 2.23 -29.18 8.36
CA VAL A 84 2.29 -29.95 7.12
C VAL A 84 2.87 -29.08 5.99
N ILE A 85 3.84 -29.61 5.25
CA ILE A 85 4.53 -28.85 4.19
C ILE A 85 5.03 -29.76 3.07
N GLY A 86 4.89 -29.30 1.83
CA GLY A 86 5.41 -29.95 0.63
C GLY A 86 6.86 -29.56 0.31
N SER A 87 7.57 -30.43 -0.40
CA SER A 87 8.97 -30.24 -0.79
C SER A 87 9.23 -30.71 -2.22
N ASP A 88 10.28 -30.16 -2.84
CA ASP A 88 10.73 -30.50 -4.19
C ASP A 88 11.31 -31.92 -4.29
N ASP A 89 11.60 -32.58 -3.16
CA ASP A 89 11.93 -34.01 -3.13
C ASP A 89 10.71 -34.94 -3.31
N GLY A 90 9.55 -34.35 -3.61
CA GLY A 90 8.30 -35.04 -3.89
C GLY A 90 7.61 -35.61 -2.66
N LYS A 91 7.91 -35.08 -1.48
CA LYS A 91 7.26 -35.49 -0.24
C LYS A 91 6.40 -34.40 0.36
N VAL A 92 5.38 -34.84 1.10
CA VAL A 92 4.66 -34.03 2.08
C VAL A 92 5.09 -34.49 3.45
N TYR A 93 5.62 -33.56 4.24
CA TYR A 93 6.08 -33.78 5.60
C TYR A 93 5.03 -33.30 6.59
N ALA A 94 4.71 -34.12 7.60
CA ALA A 94 4.06 -33.64 8.80
C ALA A 94 5.03 -33.67 9.97
N LEU A 95 5.20 -32.52 10.61
CA LEU A 95 6.15 -32.26 11.68
C LEU A 95 5.41 -31.84 12.94
N ASP A 96 5.95 -32.17 14.10
CA ASP A 96 5.51 -31.61 15.37
C ASP A 96 5.92 -30.15 15.47
N VAL A 97 4.95 -29.27 15.73
CA VAL A 97 5.18 -27.81 15.77
C VAL A 97 6.17 -27.39 16.86
N LYS A 98 6.31 -28.17 17.95
CA LYS A 98 7.13 -27.78 19.10
C LYS A 98 8.61 -28.09 18.91
N ASN A 99 8.94 -29.15 18.17
CA ASN A 99 10.33 -29.64 18.07
C ASN A 99 10.77 -30.06 16.67
N GLY A 100 9.92 -29.93 15.65
CA GLY A 100 10.23 -30.33 14.27
C GLY A 100 10.28 -31.84 14.04
N GLY A 101 9.91 -32.63 15.05
CA GLY A 101 9.92 -34.09 14.98
C GLY A 101 8.92 -34.59 13.94
N LYS A 102 9.41 -35.40 12.99
CA LYS A 102 8.55 -36.02 11.96
C LYS A 102 7.46 -36.88 12.59
N ARG A 103 6.21 -36.56 12.27
CA ARG A 103 5.00 -37.34 12.60
C ARG A 103 4.68 -38.37 11.51
N TRP A 104 4.66 -37.93 10.26
CA TRP A 104 4.52 -38.81 9.10
C TRP A 104 5.15 -38.18 7.84
N ILE A 105 5.35 -39.00 6.82
CA ILE A 105 5.74 -38.58 5.46
C ILE A 105 4.80 -39.26 4.47
N PHE A 106 4.37 -38.50 3.47
CA PHE A 106 3.73 -39.01 2.27
C PHE A 106 4.67 -38.80 1.06
N GLN A 107 4.78 -39.79 0.17
CA GLN A 107 5.59 -39.73 -1.04
C GLN A 107 4.68 -39.57 -2.26
N ALA A 108 4.72 -38.40 -2.89
CA ALA A 108 4.12 -38.15 -4.19
C ALA A 108 5.06 -38.63 -5.32
N GLY A 109 4.56 -38.64 -6.55
CA GLY A 109 5.34 -38.99 -7.75
C GLY A 109 6.25 -37.87 -8.26
N GLY A 110 6.10 -36.64 -7.75
CA GLY A 110 6.90 -35.47 -8.15
C GLY A 110 6.86 -34.34 -7.11
N PRO A 111 7.57 -33.22 -7.37
CA PRO A 111 7.67 -32.08 -6.45
C PRO A 111 6.31 -31.57 -5.95
N VAL A 112 6.21 -31.24 -4.67
CA VAL A 112 5.01 -30.65 -4.06
C VAL A 112 5.31 -29.21 -3.66
N ARG A 113 4.94 -28.26 -4.53
CA ARG A 113 5.25 -26.82 -4.36
C ARG A 113 4.10 -25.97 -3.84
N CYS A 114 2.88 -26.51 -3.86
CA CYS A 114 1.69 -25.78 -3.42
C CYS A 114 1.48 -25.89 -1.91
N GLN A 115 0.77 -24.95 -1.31
CA GLN A 115 0.28 -25.11 0.06
C GLN A 115 -0.77 -26.22 0.09
N VAL A 116 -0.70 -27.09 1.10
CA VAL A 116 -1.71 -28.14 1.25
C VAL A 116 -3.02 -27.55 1.80
N ALA A 117 -4.16 -28.01 1.29
CA ALA A 117 -5.47 -27.58 1.78
C ALA A 117 -5.97 -28.49 2.89
N LEU A 118 -6.46 -27.91 3.98
CA LEU A 118 -7.08 -28.68 5.05
C LEU A 118 -8.52 -29.06 4.69
N GLY A 119 -8.80 -30.36 4.58
CA GLY A 119 -10.15 -30.91 4.59
C GLY A 119 -10.59 -31.37 5.98
N SER A 120 -11.73 -32.04 6.06
CA SER A 120 -12.28 -32.54 7.34
C SER A 120 -11.43 -33.66 7.96
N GLU A 121 -10.93 -34.60 7.13
CA GLU A 121 -10.16 -35.78 7.58
C GLU A 121 -8.81 -35.95 6.86
N ALA A 122 -8.64 -35.24 5.75
CA ALA A 122 -7.47 -35.33 4.89
C ALA A 122 -6.92 -33.93 4.58
N VAL A 123 -5.67 -33.88 4.17
CA VAL A 123 -5.09 -32.72 3.49
C VAL A 123 -5.00 -33.02 2.00
N PHE A 124 -5.20 -31.98 1.18
CA PHE A 124 -5.11 -32.08 -0.27
C PHE A 124 -3.81 -31.43 -0.76
N ALA A 125 -3.05 -32.12 -1.59
CA ALA A 125 -1.77 -31.67 -2.09
C ALA A 125 -1.68 -31.84 -3.61
N GLY A 126 -1.48 -30.75 -4.34
CA GLY A 126 -1.14 -30.76 -5.76
C GLY A 126 0.34 -31.01 -5.97
N SER A 127 0.69 -31.81 -6.98
CA SER A 127 2.06 -32.17 -7.31
C SER A 127 2.39 -31.90 -8.78
N LEU A 128 3.67 -31.67 -9.07
CA LEU A 128 4.15 -31.46 -10.42
C LEU A 128 4.14 -32.73 -11.28
N ASP A 129 3.86 -33.90 -10.70
CA ASP A 129 3.54 -35.13 -11.44
C ASP A 129 2.13 -35.12 -12.07
N GLY A 130 1.39 -34.04 -11.88
CA GLY A 130 0.05 -33.82 -12.44
C GLY A 130 -1.05 -34.56 -11.70
N LYS A 131 -0.83 -34.88 -10.42
CA LYS A 131 -1.83 -35.48 -9.53
C LYS A 131 -2.18 -34.57 -8.36
N LEU A 132 -3.47 -34.59 -8.01
CA LEU A 132 -3.96 -34.12 -6.72
C LEU A 132 -4.05 -35.34 -5.79
N TYR A 133 -3.42 -35.25 -4.63
CA TYR A 133 -3.45 -36.28 -3.60
C TYR A 133 -4.33 -35.85 -2.43
N ALA A 134 -5.17 -36.76 -1.94
CA ALA A 134 -5.80 -36.65 -0.63
C ALA A 134 -5.07 -37.57 0.35
N ILE A 135 -4.61 -37.00 1.46
CA ILE A 135 -3.74 -37.68 2.42
C ILE A 135 -4.39 -37.62 3.79
N PHE A 136 -4.66 -38.76 4.42
CA PHE A 136 -5.25 -38.81 5.76
C PHE A 136 -4.38 -38.08 6.78
N MET A 137 -4.92 -37.03 7.39
CA MET A 137 -4.15 -36.12 8.26
C MET A 137 -3.55 -36.84 9.47
N GLY A 138 -4.25 -37.85 10.00
CA GLY A 138 -3.80 -38.60 11.17
C GLY A 138 -2.68 -39.61 10.92
N SER A 139 -2.45 -40.03 9.67
CA SER A 139 -1.52 -41.13 9.37
C SER A 139 -0.54 -40.86 8.23
N GLY A 140 -0.79 -39.87 7.37
CA GLY A 140 -0.01 -39.64 6.16
C GLY A 140 -0.25 -40.66 5.05
N LYS A 141 -1.24 -41.55 5.19
CA LYS A 141 -1.60 -42.52 4.13
C LYS A 141 -2.45 -41.86 3.05
N GLU A 142 -2.28 -42.31 1.82
CA GLU A 142 -3.16 -41.93 0.71
C GLU A 142 -4.61 -42.33 1.03
N ALA A 143 -5.53 -41.38 0.90
CA ALA A 143 -6.96 -41.64 0.87
C ALA A 143 -7.41 -41.93 -0.57
N TRP A 144 -7.01 -41.06 -1.50
CA TRP A 144 -7.20 -41.20 -2.94
C TRP A 144 -6.27 -40.24 -3.68
N ASN A 145 -6.12 -40.42 -5.00
CA ASN A 145 -5.49 -39.44 -5.89
C ASN A 145 -6.31 -39.25 -7.18
N TYR A 146 -6.18 -38.08 -7.80
CA TYR A 146 -6.78 -37.75 -9.10
C TYR A 146 -5.69 -37.33 -10.09
N SER A 147 -5.68 -37.92 -11.29
CA SER A 147 -4.71 -37.58 -12.34
C SER A 147 -5.28 -36.51 -13.28
N ALA A 148 -4.82 -35.27 -13.13
CA ALA A 148 -5.17 -34.16 -14.02
C ALA A 148 -4.37 -34.19 -15.33
N GLY A 149 -3.19 -34.82 -15.32
CA GLY A 149 -2.35 -35.01 -16.50
C GLY A 149 -1.35 -33.89 -16.78
N ASN A 150 -1.54 -32.71 -16.18
CA ASN A 150 -0.60 -31.58 -16.22
C ASN A 150 -0.18 -31.17 -14.81
N PRO A 151 1.04 -30.59 -14.62
CA PRO A 151 1.54 -30.17 -13.33
C PRO A 151 0.54 -29.30 -12.54
N ILE A 152 0.38 -29.60 -11.25
CA ILE A 152 -0.49 -28.81 -10.36
C ILE A 152 0.39 -27.95 -9.47
N GLN A 153 0.39 -26.65 -9.73
CA GLN A 153 1.12 -25.64 -8.95
C GLN A 153 0.21 -24.77 -8.08
N SER A 154 -1.08 -24.71 -8.39
CA SER A 154 -2.05 -24.02 -7.55
C SER A 154 -2.25 -24.77 -6.24
N SER A 155 -2.40 -24.02 -5.14
CA SER A 155 -2.81 -24.60 -3.87
C SER A 155 -4.29 -24.99 -4.00
N PRO A 156 -4.68 -26.24 -3.68
CA PRO A 156 -6.08 -26.62 -3.72
C PRO A 156 -6.90 -25.80 -2.71
N LEU A 157 -8.20 -25.71 -2.95
CA LEU A 157 -9.16 -25.11 -2.04
C LEU A 157 -10.20 -26.17 -1.66
N PHE A 158 -10.34 -26.44 -0.37
CA PHE A 158 -11.44 -27.24 0.15
C PHE A 158 -12.58 -26.33 0.58
N ASP A 159 -13.79 -26.61 0.08
CA ASP A 159 -15.00 -25.88 0.47
C ASP A 159 -16.22 -26.79 0.31
N GLU A 160 -17.05 -26.88 1.35
CA GLU A 160 -18.33 -27.62 1.34
C GLU A 160 -18.26 -29.05 0.77
N GLY A 161 -17.20 -29.80 1.11
CA GLY A 161 -17.03 -31.18 0.64
C GLY A 161 -16.56 -31.30 -0.81
N LYS A 162 -16.13 -30.20 -1.43
CA LYS A 162 -15.51 -30.15 -2.75
C LYS A 162 -14.06 -29.68 -2.64
N VAL A 163 -13.25 -30.07 -3.62
CA VAL A 163 -11.88 -29.58 -3.79
C VAL A 163 -11.77 -28.91 -5.15
N TYR A 164 -11.29 -27.68 -5.16
CA TYR A 164 -11.07 -26.86 -6.34
C TYR A 164 -9.58 -26.68 -6.57
N PHE A 165 -9.11 -26.84 -7.79
CA PHE A 165 -7.71 -26.59 -8.16
C PHE A 165 -7.57 -26.36 -9.67
N ALA A 166 -6.46 -25.77 -10.07
CA ALA A 166 -6.09 -25.60 -11.47
C ALA A 166 -4.74 -26.26 -11.78
N ASP A 167 -4.62 -26.83 -12.97
CA ASP A 167 -3.33 -27.27 -13.52
C ASP A 167 -2.62 -26.15 -14.29
N SER A 168 -1.35 -26.38 -14.65
CA SER A 168 -0.51 -25.38 -15.31
C SER A 168 -0.99 -24.96 -16.70
N GLU A 169 -1.83 -25.77 -17.34
CA GLU A 169 -2.37 -25.50 -18.68
C GLU A 169 -3.75 -24.81 -18.63
N GLY A 170 -4.25 -24.51 -17.42
CA GLY A 170 -5.49 -23.77 -17.24
C GLY A 170 -6.73 -24.63 -17.18
N ASN A 171 -6.61 -25.96 -17.02
CA ASN A 171 -7.79 -26.75 -16.67
C ASN A 171 -8.08 -26.54 -15.18
N PHE A 172 -9.32 -26.15 -14.89
CA PHE A 172 -9.83 -25.91 -13.55
C PHE A 172 -10.82 -27.00 -13.18
N TYR A 173 -10.50 -27.74 -12.13
CA TYR A 173 -11.22 -28.92 -11.70
C TYR A 173 -12.01 -28.64 -10.43
N THR A 174 -13.18 -29.27 -10.33
CA THR A 174 -13.90 -29.45 -9.08
C THR A 174 -14.05 -30.93 -8.83
N LEU A 175 -13.54 -31.43 -7.72
CA LEU A 175 -13.68 -32.82 -7.30
C LEU A 175 -14.53 -32.93 -6.03
N SER A 176 -15.13 -34.08 -5.83
CA SER A 176 -15.68 -34.50 -4.54
C SER A 176 -14.54 -34.80 -3.57
N ALA A 177 -14.54 -34.17 -2.40
CA ALA A 177 -13.46 -34.29 -1.43
C ALA A 177 -13.39 -35.69 -0.77
N SER A 178 -14.51 -36.42 -0.73
CA SER A 178 -14.58 -37.72 -0.06
C SER A 178 -13.98 -38.86 -0.87
N ASP A 179 -14.01 -38.78 -2.20
CA ASP A 179 -13.66 -39.89 -3.10
C ASP A 179 -12.84 -39.48 -4.34
N GLY A 180 -12.54 -38.19 -4.52
CA GLY A 180 -11.76 -37.69 -5.65
C GLY A 180 -12.52 -37.69 -6.97
N ARG A 181 -13.83 -37.97 -6.98
CA ARG A 181 -14.62 -38.01 -8.22
C ARG A 181 -14.72 -36.60 -8.83
N MET A 182 -14.38 -36.48 -10.10
CA MET A 182 -14.55 -35.23 -10.84
C MET A 182 -16.03 -34.85 -10.96
N LEU A 183 -16.36 -33.65 -10.49
CA LEU A 183 -17.69 -33.04 -10.55
C LEU A 183 -17.80 -32.08 -11.74
N SER A 184 -16.76 -31.30 -11.99
CA SER A 184 -16.66 -30.43 -13.17
C SER A 184 -15.20 -30.24 -13.59
N ASN A 185 -15.02 -29.90 -14.87
CA ASN A 185 -13.76 -29.44 -15.44
C ASN A 185 -14.07 -28.39 -16.50
N ILE A 186 -13.44 -27.23 -16.41
CA ILE A 186 -13.50 -26.18 -17.42
C ILE A 186 -12.09 -25.70 -17.76
N THR A 187 -11.94 -25.06 -18.91
CA THR A 187 -10.69 -24.44 -19.32
C THR A 187 -10.75 -22.94 -19.11
N ILE A 188 -9.79 -22.41 -18.37
CA ILE A 188 -9.44 -21.00 -18.22
C ILE A 188 -8.03 -20.79 -18.82
N GLY A 189 -7.41 -19.64 -18.62
CA GLY A 189 -6.01 -19.45 -18.98
C GLY A 189 -5.05 -20.24 -18.08
N PRO A 190 -3.77 -20.40 -18.49
CA PRO A 190 -2.76 -21.10 -17.69
C PRO A 190 -2.66 -20.57 -16.25
N VAL A 191 -2.60 -21.46 -15.25
CA VAL A 191 -2.53 -21.06 -13.83
C VAL A 191 -1.22 -21.54 -13.22
N VAL A 192 -0.40 -20.57 -12.82
CA VAL A 192 0.91 -20.82 -12.19
C VAL A 192 1.06 -19.89 -10.99
N GLY A 193 1.22 -20.46 -9.80
CA GLY A 193 1.37 -19.74 -8.54
C GLY A 193 0.06 -19.24 -7.92
N SER A 194 -0.90 -18.78 -8.73
CA SER A 194 -2.21 -18.36 -8.23
C SER A 194 -3.03 -19.57 -7.78
N SER A 195 -3.83 -19.39 -6.74
CA SER A 195 -4.64 -20.45 -6.13
C SER A 195 -6.13 -20.04 -6.14
N PRO A 196 -7.07 -21.01 -6.20
CA PRO A 196 -8.50 -20.69 -6.12
C PRO A 196 -8.89 -20.17 -4.73
N VAL A 197 -9.71 -19.14 -4.68
CA VAL A 197 -10.20 -18.54 -3.43
C VAL A 197 -11.73 -18.47 -3.42
N ASN A 198 -12.32 -18.86 -2.29
CA ASN A 198 -13.76 -18.85 -2.09
C ASN A 198 -14.30 -17.41 -1.94
N TYR A 199 -15.32 -17.06 -2.73
CA TYR A 199 -16.19 -15.91 -2.49
C TYR A 199 -17.67 -16.28 -2.68
N GLY A 200 -18.30 -16.83 -1.64
CA GLY A 200 -19.73 -17.11 -1.64
C GLY A 200 -20.14 -18.05 -2.77
N LYS A 201 -20.78 -17.51 -3.82
CA LYS A 201 -21.19 -18.26 -5.03
C LYS A 201 -20.06 -18.52 -6.03
N TYR A 202 -18.93 -17.84 -5.88
CA TYR A 202 -17.82 -17.87 -6.83
C TYR A 202 -16.56 -18.47 -6.23
N ILE A 203 -15.72 -19.02 -7.11
CA ILE A 203 -14.30 -19.23 -6.88
C ILE A 203 -13.54 -18.25 -7.76
N LEU A 204 -12.62 -17.49 -7.17
CA LEU A 204 -11.75 -16.56 -7.88
C LEU A 204 -10.36 -17.16 -8.09
N VAL A 205 -9.75 -16.95 -9.25
CA VAL A 205 -8.38 -17.42 -9.54
C VAL A 205 -7.70 -16.52 -10.58
N GLY A 206 -6.42 -16.20 -10.36
CA GLY A 206 -5.60 -15.45 -11.32
C GLY A 206 -4.95 -16.37 -12.36
N SER A 207 -4.66 -15.83 -13.54
CA SER A 207 -4.05 -16.57 -14.64
C SER A 207 -2.93 -15.79 -15.33
N LEU A 208 -2.00 -16.54 -15.94
CA LEU A 208 -0.93 -16.01 -16.80
C LEU A 208 -1.44 -15.43 -18.12
N ASP A 209 -2.72 -15.59 -18.48
CA ASP A 209 -3.27 -14.91 -19.65
C ASP A 209 -3.69 -13.46 -19.35
N GLY A 210 -3.45 -12.99 -18.12
CA GLY A 210 -3.72 -11.64 -17.66
C GLY A 210 -5.10 -11.45 -17.04
N TYR A 211 -5.88 -12.52 -16.86
CA TYR A 211 -7.20 -12.43 -16.27
C TYR A 211 -7.26 -12.90 -14.82
N VAL A 212 -8.17 -12.30 -14.05
CA VAL A 212 -8.80 -12.93 -12.88
C VAL A 212 -10.14 -13.51 -13.32
N TYR A 213 -10.34 -14.80 -13.08
CA TYR A 213 -11.56 -15.52 -13.40
C TYR A 213 -12.44 -15.66 -12.17
N ALA A 214 -13.76 -15.52 -12.35
CA ALA A 214 -14.75 -15.95 -11.37
C ALA A 214 -15.58 -17.11 -11.91
N ILE A 215 -15.61 -18.19 -11.16
CA ILE A 215 -16.24 -19.46 -11.56
C ILE A 215 -17.38 -19.76 -10.60
N GLU A 216 -18.58 -20.01 -11.12
CA GLU A 216 -19.74 -20.40 -10.32
C GLU A 216 -19.52 -21.78 -9.68
N LYS A 217 -19.68 -21.88 -8.37
CA LYS A 217 -19.51 -23.15 -7.63
C LYS A 217 -20.53 -24.24 -8.02
N ASP A 218 -21.72 -23.82 -8.42
CA ASP A 218 -22.84 -24.73 -8.71
C ASP A 218 -22.77 -25.26 -10.14
N THR A 219 -22.45 -24.38 -11.09
CA THR A 219 -22.48 -24.72 -12.52
C THR A 219 -21.10 -25.06 -13.08
N GLY A 220 -20.03 -24.64 -12.39
CA GLY A 220 -18.66 -24.71 -12.89
C GLY A 220 -18.38 -23.78 -14.06
N LYS A 221 -19.27 -22.83 -14.40
CA LYS A 221 -19.09 -21.91 -15.53
C LYS A 221 -18.39 -20.62 -15.10
N ILE A 222 -17.70 -20.00 -16.05
CA ILE A 222 -17.15 -18.65 -15.86
C ILE A 222 -18.31 -17.66 -15.77
N ALA A 223 -18.44 -16.99 -14.63
CA ALA A 223 -19.41 -15.92 -14.41
C ALA A 223 -18.94 -14.60 -15.05
N TRP A 224 -17.68 -14.26 -14.79
CA TRP A 224 -17.02 -13.06 -15.31
C TRP A 224 -15.51 -13.26 -15.30
N LYS A 225 -14.81 -12.40 -16.04
CA LYS A 225 -13.36 -12.27 -15.99
C LYS A 225 -12.95 -10.81 -16.01
N PHE A 226 -11.90 -10.47 -15.27
CA PHE A 226 -11.31 -9.13 -15.21
C PHE A 226 -9.95 -9.12 -15.91
N ASP A 227 -9.74 -8.19 -16.84
CA ASP A 227 -8.47 -8.02 -17.56
C ASP A 227 -7.52 -7.11 -16.77
N ALA A 228 -6.45 -7.69 -16.23
CA ALA A 228 -5.41 -6.97 -15.48
C ALA A 228 -4.29 -6.41 -16.38
N GLY A 229 -4.34 -6.70 -17.70
CA GLY A 229 -3.40 -6.23 -18.72
C GLY A 229 -2.08 -7.00 -18.79
N ASP A 230 -1.77 -7.86 -17.81
CA ASP A 230 -0.57 -8.69 -17.74
C ASP A 230 -0.77 -9.81 -16.69
N TRP A 231 0.13 -10.79 -16.64
CA TRP A 231 0.03 -12.02 -15.85
C TRP A 231 -0.42 -11.78 -14.40
N VAL A 232 -1.34 -12.61 -13.93
CA VAL A 232 -1.84 -12.60 -12.55
C VAL A 232 -1.41 -13.91 -11.86
N GLN A 233 -0.18 -13.91 -11.37
CA GLN A 233 0.37 -15.02 -10.56
C GLN A 233 -0.04 -14.94 -9.09
N SER A 234 -0.37 -13.73 -8.64
CA SER A 234 -0.88 -13.44 -7.30
C SER A 234 -2.17 -14.21 -7.02
N THR A 235 -2.31 -14.82 -5.84
CA THR A 235 -3.58 -15.39 -5.39
C THR A 235 -4.50 -14.26 -4.94
N PRO A 236 -5.73 -14.12 -5.49
CA PRO A 236 -6.65 -13.07 -5.05
C PRO A 236 -7.02 -13.20 -3.56
N LEU A 237 -6.93 -12.12 -2.81
CA LEU A 237 -7.43 -12.03 -1.43
C LEU A 237 -8.81 -11.39 -1.43
N VAL A 238 -9.82 -12.04 -0.85
CA VAL A 238 -11.16 -11.47 -0.76
C VAL A 238 -11.48 -11.06 0.68
N LYS A 239 -11.85 -9.79 0.87
CA LYS A 239 -12.34 -9.25 2.14
C LYS A 239 -13.46 -8.25 1.89
N ASP A 240 -14.55 -8.37 2.64
CA ASP A 240 -15.70 -7.44 2.59
C ASP A 240 -16.25 -7.21 1.16
N GLY A 241 -16.25 -8.27 0.33
CA GLY A 241 -16.71 -8.22 -1.06
C GLY A 241 -15.73 -7.58 -2.04
N ILE A 242 -14.51 -7.27 -1.63
CA ILE A 242 -13.45 -6.73 -2.48
C ILE A 242 -12.37 -7.79 -2.67
N ALA A 243 -12.00 -8.04 -3.92
CA ALA A 243 -10.87 -8.89 -4.28
C ALA A 243 -9.64 -8.03 -4.56
N TYR A 244 -8.53 -8.32 -3.88
CA TYR A 244 -7.24 -7.66 -4.02
C TYR A 244 -6.21 -8.60 -4.62
N PHE A 245 -5.39 -8.13 -5.56
CA PHE A 245 -4.35 -8.95 -6.19
C PHE A 245 -3.27 -8.09 -6.86
N GLY A 246 -2.09 -8.69 -7.05
CA GLY A 246 -1.01 -8.13 -7.86
C GLY A 246 -0.99 -8.67 -9.29
N SER A 247 -0.46 -7.88 -10.22
CA SER A 247 -0.14 -8.30 -11.59
C SER A 247 1.33 -8.00 -11.94
N ASN A 248 1.87 -8.78 -12.87
CA ASN A 248 3.22 -8.56 -13.42
C ASN A 248 3.32 -7.26 -14.22
N GLY A 249 2.19 -6.64 -14.57
CA GLY A 249 2.10 -5.32 -15.20
C GLY A 249 2.45 -4.15 -14.27
N HIS A 250 3.03 -4.42 -13.10
CA HIS A 250 3.44 -3.43 -12.09
C HIS A 250 2.24 -2.72 -11.43
N TYR A 251 1.15 -3.45 -11.18
CA TYR A 251 -0.04 -2.90 -10.53
C TYR A 251 -0.55 -3.81 -9.41
N VAL A 252 -1.08 -3.15 -8.39
CA VAL A 252 -1.98 -3.74 -7.40
C VAL A 252 -3.40 -3.30 -7.72
N TYR A 253 -4.35 -4.23 -7.67
CA TYR A 253 -5.74 -4.02 -8.01
C TYR A 253 -6.66 -4.27 -6.82
N ALA A 254 -7.75 -3.53 -6.77
CA ALA A 254 -8.96 -3.89 -6.03
C ALA A 254 -10.16 -3.89 -6.99
N ILE A 255 -10.86 -5.01 -7.02
CA ILE A 255 -12.09 -5.19 -7.81
C ILE A 255 -13.24 -5.62 -6.91
N ASP A 256 -14.47 -5.33 -7.29
CA ASP A 256 -15.63 -5.92 -6.64
C ASP A 256 -15.69 -7.42 -6.95
N ALA A 257 -15.72 -8.25 -5.91
CA ALA A 257 -15.70 -9.70 -6.07
C ALA A 257 -17.03 -10.25 -6.60
N ALA A 258 -18.12 -9.47 -6.61
CA ALA A 258 -19.41 -9.92 -7.12
C ALA A 258 -19.51 -9.83 -8.65
N ASP A 259 -18.91 -8.82 -9.26
CA ASP A 259 -19.08 -8.53 -10.70
C ASP A 259 -17.77 -8.22 -11.45
N GLY A 260 -16.64 -8.18 -10.75
CA GLY A 260 -15.32 -7.91 -11.34
C GLY A 260 -15.08 -6.44 -11.67
N MET A 261 -15.93 -5.50 -11.22
CA MET A 261 -15.74 -4.08 -11.51
C MET A 261 -14.53 -3.50 -10.77
N LEU A 262 -13.69 -2.76 -11.49
CA LEU A 262 -12.54 -2.08 -10.90
C LEU A 262 -12.97 -1.04 -9.87
N LYS A 263 -12.42 -1.12 -8.65
CA LYS A 263 -12.54 -0.07 -7.63
C LYS A 263 -11.36 0.89 -7.71
N TRP A 264 -10.14 0.35 -7.66
CA TRP A 264 -8.91 1.13 -7.82
C TRP A 264 -7.76 0.26 -8.34
N LYS A 265 -6.73 0.91 -8.88
CA LYS A 265 -5.44 0.27 -9.15
C LYS A 265 -4.30 1.25 -8.88
N THR A 266 -3.19 0.74 -8.36
CA THR A 266 -2.02 1.54 -8.01
C THR A 266 -0.78 0.96 -8.67
N LYS A 267 0.03 1.83 -9.31
CA LYS A 267 1.25 1.43 -9.99
C LYS A 267 2.41 1.29 -9.00
N THR A 268 3.17 0.20 -9.10
CA THR A 268 4.38 -0.08 -8.33
C THR A 268 5.64 0.03 -9.19
N GLY A 269 6.83 -0.15 -8.59
CA GLY A 269 8.09 -0.10 -9.32
C GLY A 269 8.38 -1.38 -10.11
N GLY A 270 7.97 -2.54 -9.58
CA GLY A 270 8.20 -3.87 -10.16
C GLY A 270 6.94 -4.72 -10.29
N ALA A 271 7.10 -5.93 -10.83
CA ALA A 271 6.05 -6.93 -10.94
C ALA A 271 5.48 -7.29 -9.56
N MET A 272 4.17 -7.51 -9.49
CA MET A 272 3.44 -7.86 -8.26
C MET A 272 3.07 -9.35 -8.28
N ILE A 273 4.06 -10.21 -8.07
CA ILE A 273 3.89 -11.68 -8.10
C ILE A 273 3.34 -12.21 -6.77
N SER A 274 3.73 -11.60 -5.65
CA SER A 274 3.29 -11.98 -4.31
C SER A 274 1.76 -11.90 -4.16
N SER A 275 1.18 -12.79 -3.33
CA SER A 275 -0.22 -12.67 -2.94
C SER A 275 -0.36 -11.62 -1.83
N PRO A 276 -1.42 -10.79 -1.84
CA PRO A 276 -1.59 -9.78 -0.80
C PRO A 276 -2.05 -10.39 0.53
N LYS A 277 -1.75 -9.68 1.61
CA LYS A 277 -2.25 -9.90 2.97
C LYS A 277 -2.98 -8.65 3.44
N ILE A 278 -4.10 -8.81 4.13
CA ILE A 278 -4.83 -7.69 4.74
C ILE A 278 -4.80 -7.80 6.26
N ALA A 279 -4.55 -6.68 6.92
CA ALA A 279 -4.65 -6.56 8.37
C ALA A 279 -5.43 -5.30 8.75
N LEU A 280 -5.93 -5.27 9.98
CA LEU A 280 -6.63 -4.10 10.53
C LEU A 280 -5.67 -3.30 11.41
N SER A 281 -5.62 -1.98 11.25
CA SER A 281 -5.07 -1.11 12.29
C SER A 281 -5.95 -1.14 13.54
N GLU A 282 -5.42 -0.68 14.68
CA GLU A 282 -6.21 -0.45 15.90
C GLU A 282 -7.42 0.47 15.67
N GLY A 283 -7.32 1.41 14.71
CA GLY A 283 -8.41 2.28 14.28
C GLY A 283 -9.45 1.61 13.37
N GLY A 284 -9.34 0.31 13.09
CA GLY A 284 -10.26 -0.46 12.26
C GLY A 284 -10.03 -0.32 10.75
N LYS A 285 -8.92 0.29 10.32
CA LYS A 285 -8.63 0.49 8.89
C LYS A 285 -7.99 -0.73 8.28
N SER A 286 -8.42 -1.09 7.08
CA SER A 286 -7.83 -2.20 6.34
C SER A 286 -6.57 -1.78 5.58
N ILE A 287 -5.49 -2.53 5.80
CA ILE A 287 -4.17 -2.29 5.25
C ILE A 287 -3.76 -3.48 4.42
N LEU A 288 -3.41 -3.23 3.16
CA LEU A 288 -3.00 -4.27 2.22
C LEU A 288 -1.47 -4.30 2.12
N TYR A 289 -0.88 -5.43 2.51
CA TYR A 289 0.55 -5.71 2.38
C TYR A 289 0.82 -6.62 1.19
N ILE A 290 1.83 -6.30 0.39
CA ILE A 290 2.20 -7.11 -0.78
C ILE A 290 3.67 -6.91 -1.16
N GLY A 291 4.36 -8.00 -1.51
CA GLY A 291 5.74 -7.99 -1.97
C GLY A 291 5.86 -7.73 -3.48
N SER A 292 7.02 -7.23 -3.91
CA SER A 292 7.33 -6.99 -5.32
C SER A 292 8.73 -7.47 -5.72
N ASP A 293 8.88 -7.74 -7.02
CA ASP A 293 10.18 -8.01 -7.65
C ASP A 293 11.06 -6.74 -7.75
N ASP A 294 10.57 -5.55 -7.39
CA ASP A 294 11.44 -4.37 -7.18
C ASP A 294 12.11 -4.34 -5.79
N THR A 295 12.11 -5.50 -5.12
CA THR A 295 12.73 -5.77 -3.83
C THR A 295 12.07 -5.10 -2.63
N LYS A 296 10.84 -4.60 -2.78
CA LYS A 296 10.10 -3.93 -1.70
C LYS A 296 8.91 -4.73 -1.20
N LEU A 297 8.64 -4.55 0.09
CA LEU A 297 7.32 -4.75 0.68
C LEU A 297 6.56 -3.43 0.63
N TYR A 298 5.33 -3.48 0.14
CA TYR A 298 4.42 -2.35 0.06
C TYR A 298 3.28 -2.46 1.08
N ALA A 299 2.81 -1.32 1.58
CA ALA A 299 1.58 -1.19 2.33
C ALA A 299 0.66 -0.16 1.67
N PHE A 300 -0.58 -0.53 1.39
CA PHE A 300 -1.60 0.33 0.81
C PHE A 300 -2.82 0.44 1.72
N ASN A 301 -3.49 1.58 1.67
CA ASN A 301 -4.85 1.69 2.19
C ASN A 301 -5.77 0.83 1.30
N ALA A 302 -6.44 -0.16 1.89
CA ALA A 302 -7.27 -1.10 1.14
C ALA A 302 -8.54 -0.46 0.55
N GLU A 303 -8.97 0.70 1.08
CA GLU A 303 -10.18 1.39 0.61
C GLU A 303 -9.96 2.14 -0.70
N ASP A 304 -8.84 2.86 -0.84
CA ASP A 304 -8.58 3.77 -1.96
C ASP A 304 -7.29 3.46 -2.75
N GLY A 305 -6.49 2.48 -2.31
CA GLY A 305 -5.24 2.09 -2.95
C GLY A 305 -4.09 3.07 -2.72
N ALA A 306 -4.23 4.05 -1.82
CA ALA A 306 -3.17 5.00 -1.52
C ALA A 306 -1.96 4.28 -0.90
N LEU A 307 -0.76 4.56 -1.43
CA LEU A 307 0.49 4.06 -0.86
C LEU A 307 0.71 4.68 0.53
N LEU A 308 0.78 3.82 1.55
CA LEU A 308 1.06 4.24 2.92
C LEU A 308 2.57 4.28 3.15
N TRP A 309 3.25 3.20 2.79
CA TRP A 309 4.71 3.08 2.89
C TRP A 309 5.25 1.92 2.04
N SER A 310 6.56 1.91 1.83
CA SER A 310 7.25 0.80 1.18
C SER A 310 8.66 0.62 1.76
N THR A 311 9.08 -0.60 2.07
CA THR A 311 10.42 -0.87 2.59
C THR A 311 11.20 -1.85 1.72
N PRO A 312 12.45 -1.55 1.32
CA PRO A 312 13.34 -2.52 0.68
C PRO A 312 13.56 -3.69 1.63
N ALA A 313 13.52 -4.91 1.11
CA ALA A 313 13.51 -6.14 1.89
C ALA A 313 14.50 -7.20 1.37
N GLY A 314 15.59 -6.74 0.74
CA GLY A 314 16.61 -7.61 0.17
C GLY A 314 16.47 -7.69 -1.35
N ASP A 315 16.06 -8.86 -1.84
CA ASP A 315 15.84 -9.18 -3.25
C ASP A 315 14.33 -9.39 -3.50
N TRP A 316 13.93 -10.10 -4.56
CA TRP A 316 12.53 -10.32 -4.93
C TRP A 316 11.68 -10.84 -3.78
N ILE A 317 10.58 -10.13 -3.48
CA ILE A 317 9.62 -10.51 -2.44
C ILE A 317 8.44 -11.21 -3.10
N ARG A 318 8.56 -12.53 -3.25
CA ARG A 318 7.54 -13.38 -3.89
C ARG A 318 6.70 -14.19 -2.91
N THR A 319 7.00 -14.10 -1.62
CA THR A 319 6.21 -14.69 -0.55
C THR A 319 4.97 -13.86 -0.25
N THR A 320 3.88 -14.51 0.15
CA THR A 320 2.71 -13.83 0.73
C THR A 320 3.12 -13.29 2.10
N PRO A 321 2.95 -11.98 2.39
CA PRO A 321 3.29 -11.46 3.70
C PRO A 321 2.41 -12.05 4.80
N GLU A 322 2.94 -12.23 6.00
CA GLU A 322 2.18 -12.68 7.17
C GLU A 322 2.23 -11.62 8.27
N THR A 323 1.14 -11.40 8.98
CA THR A 323 1.08 -10.36 10.03
C THR A 323 1.10 -11.00 11.40
N TYR A 324 1.90 -10.46 12.30
CA TYR A 324 1.94 -10.90 13.70
C TYR A 324 2.21 -9.71 14.61
N ASP A 325 1.29 -9.45 15.55
CA ASP A 325 1.33 -8.28 16.43
C ASP A 325 1.47 -6.99 15.59
N ASN A 326 2.53 -6.21 15.81
CA ASN A 326 2.87 -5.03 15.03
C ASN A 326 3.89 -5.27 13.90
N TYR A 327 4.03 -6.51 13.42
CA TYR A 327 4.98 -6.89 12.37
C TYR A 327 4.34 -7.47 11.12
N VAL A 328 5.03 -7.30 10.00
CA VAL A 328 4.81 -8.00 8.75
C VAL A 328 6.05 -8.84 8.43
N LEU A 329 5.85 -10.13 8.32
CA LEU A 329 6.86 -11.13 7.99
C LEU A 329 6.87 -11.39 6.49
N ILE A 330 8.06 -11.43 5.92
CA ILE A 330 8.29 -11.72 4.50
C ILE A 330 9.52 -12.58 4.32
N GLY A 331 9.48 -13.47 3.33
CA GLY A 331 10.64 -14.16 2.78
C GLY A 331 11.09 -13.51 1.48
N SER A 332 12.41 -13.45 1.29
CA SER A 332 13.08 -12.82 0.14
C SER A 332 13.93 -13.84 -0.63
N ALA A 333 14.12 -13.60 -1.93
CA ALA A 333 14.94 -14.43 -2.80
C ALA A 333 16.44 -14.43 -2.43
N ASP A 334 16.92 -13.46 -1.63
CA ASP A 334 18.26 -13.47 -1.05
C ASP A 334 18.44 -14.48 0.10
N GLY A 335 17.37 -15.18 0.47
CA GLY A 335 17.36 -16.19 1.51
C GLY A 335 17.06 -15.65 2.90
N SER A 336 16.69 -14.38 3.02
CA SER A 336 16.28 -13.80 4.29
C SER A 336 14.78 -13.99 4.57
N VAL A 337 14.45 -14.18 5.86
CA VAL A 337 13.14 -13.89 6.42
C VAL A 337 13.26 -12.67 7.30
N SER A 338 12.40 -11.68 7.09
CA SER A 338 12.49 -10.39 7.76
C SER A 338 11.14 -10.03 8.41
N ALA A 339 11.19 -9.50 9.63
CA ALA A 339 10.03 -8.90 10.30
C ALA A 339 10.10 -7.37 10.14
N ALA A 340 9.31 -6.81 9.23
CA ALA A 340 9.16 -5.37 9.07
C ALA A 340 8.14 -4.85 10.09
N SER A 341 8.47 -3.75 10.75
CA SER A 341 7.50 -3.00 11.56
C SER A 341 6.32 -2.57 10.68
N THR A 342 5.10 -2.71 11.17
CA THR A 342 3.90 -2.25 10.45
C THR A 342 3.76 -0.73 10.43
N ILE A 343 4.69 -0.03 11.07
CA ILE A 343 4.68 1.42 11.27
C ILE A 343 5.52 2.10 10.21
N SER A 344 5.01 3.23 9.75
CA SER A 344 5.82 4.16 8.98
C SER A 344 5.43 5.58 9.29
N CYS A 345 6.43 6.41 9.60
CA CYS A 345 6.25 7.83 9.77
C CYS A 345 6.66 8.52 8.48
N SER A 346 5.70 9.12 7.77
CA SER A 346 5.90 9.90 6.55
C SER A 346 5.71 11.36 6.81
N PHE A 347 6.70 12.18 6.52
CA PHE A 347 6.52 13.63 6.59
C PHE A 347 6.30 14.12 5.17
N MET A 348 5.11 14.65 4.89
CA MET A 348 4.95 15.39 3.66
C MET A 348 5.75 16.67 3.81
N LYS A 349 6.78 16.83 2.97
CA LYS A 349 7.39 18.16 2.80
C LYS A 349 6.23 19.09 2.44
N PRO A 350 5.99 20.19 3.18
CA PRO A 350 5.03 21.18 2.72
C PRO A 350 5.39 21.54 1.28
N ALA A 351 4.38 21.67 0.41
CA ALA A 351 4.57 22.18 -0.95
C ALA A 351 5.54 23.37 -0.88
N PRO A 352 6.57 23.47 -1.77
CA PRO A 352 7.70 24.37 -1.57
C PRO A 352 7.22 25.72 -1.07
N MET A 353 7.31 25.92 0.25
CA MET A 353 6.94 27.16 0.88
C MET A 353 8.13 28.06 0.60
N GLU A 354 8.05 28.81 -0.50
CA GLU A 354 8.83 30.02 -0.61
C GLU A 354 8.50 30.90 0.59
N PRO A 355 9.50 31.62 1.14
CA PRO A 355 9.52 31.98 2.54
C PRO A 355 8.43 32.98 2.85
N VAL A 356 7.43 32.58 3.65
CA VAL A 356 6.57 33.53 4.33
C VAL A 356 7.38 34.07 5.50
N GLY A 357 7.73 35.36 5.45
CA GLY A 357 8.30 36.05 6.59
C GLY A 357 7.36 35.93 7.78
N ALA A 358 7.93 35.55 8.93
CA ALA A 358 7.30 35.21 10.21
C ALA A 358 7.00 33.70 10.37
N TRP A 359 7.90 33.06 11.13
CA TRP A 359 7.79 31.73 11.75
C TRP A 359 7.54 30.55 10.79
N VAL A 360 8.52 29.64 10.69
CA VAL A 360 8.26 28.29 10.16
C VAL A 360 7.45 27.55 11.23
N THR A 361 6.12 27.70 11.28
CA THR A 361 5.30 27.05 12.31
C THR A 361 4.60 25.78 11.89
N GLY A 362 4.44 25.44 10.61
CA GLY A 362 3.66 24.25 10.24
C GLY A 362 4.42 23.20 9.45
N PHE A 363 4.73 22.05 10.06
CA PHE A 363 5.01 20.81 9.32
C PHE A 363 3.84 19.86 9.46
N ARG A 364 3.24 19.45 8.34
CA ARG A 364 2.22 18.40 8.35
C ARG A 364 2.86 17.05 8.08
N GLY A 365 2.72 16.13 9.03
CA GLY A 365 3.22 14.76 8.94
C GLY A 365 2.06 13.77 8.90
N ILE A 366 2.26 12.65 8.21
CA ILE A 366 1.38 11.48 8.31
C ILE A 366 2.18 10.39 9.04
N ALA A 367 1.88 10.22 10.31
CA ALA A 367 2.31 9.04 11.04
C ALA A 367 1.29 7.93 10.83
N PHE A 368 1.75 6.76 10.39
CA PHE A 368 0.90 5.61 10.15
C PHE A 368 1.15 4.52 11.20
N ALA A 369 0.07 4.14 11.89
CA ALA A 369 0.04 3.02 12.83
C ALA A 369 -0.62 1.81 12.15
N GLY A 370 0.13 0.70 12.06
CA GLY A 370 -0.40 -0.58 11.61
C GLY A 370 -1.15 -1.35 12.71
N PRO A 371 -1.41 -2.64 12.49
CA PRO A 371 -1.95 -3.53 13.51
C PRO A 371 -1.07 -3.54 14.78
N GLY A 372 -1.67 -3.69 15.97
CA GLY A 372 -0.94 -3.82 17.24
C GLY A 372 -0.29 -2.53 17.78
N VAL A 373 -0.50 -1.39 17.12
CA VAL A 373 0.09 -0.10 17.49
C VAL A 373 -0.98 0.81 18.08
N GLU A 374 -0.90 1.04 19.39
CA GLU A 374 -1.86 1.88 20.11
C GLU A 374 -1.55 3.37 19.94
N LYS A 375 -0.25 3.71 19.95
CA LYS A 375 0.22 5.09 19.97
C LYS A 375 1.39 5.30 19.02
N VAL A 376 1.43 6.47 18.37
CA VAL A 376 2.63 6.97 17.68
C VAL A 376 2.98 8.31 18.28
N SER A 377 4.25 8.51 18.58
CA SER A 377 4.83 9.76 19.05
C SER A 377 5.96 10.17 18.12
N ILE A 378 6.13 11.48 17.90
CA ILE A 378 7.23 12.02 17.11
C ILE A 378 8.00 13.06 17.93
N ARG A 379 9.26 13.31 17.58
CA ARG A 379 10.01 14.47 18.08
C ARG A 379 10.97 14.97 17.01
N VAL A 380 11.31 16.24 17.11
CA VAL A 380 12.35 16.85 16.29
C VAL A 380 13.64 16.93 17.10
N GLY A 381 14.74 16.43 16.52
CA GLY A 381 16.06 16.39 17.16
C GLY A 381 16.01 15.72 18.54
N GLY A 382 16.63 16.37 19.53
CA GLY A 382 16.58 15.95 20.93
C GLY A 382 15.40 16.51 21.73
N GLY A 383 14.36 17.03 21.05
CA GLY A 383 13.20 17.67 21.67
C GLY A 383 12.26 16.72 22.41
N GLN A 384 11.17 17.28 22.93
CA GLN A 384 10.13 16.51 23.62
C GLN A 384 9.31 15.67 22.62
N TRP A 385 8.86 14.50 23.08
CA TRP A 385 7.92 13.68 22.33
C TRP A 385 6.53 14.33 22.33
N ILE A 386 5.91 14.32 21.15
CA ILE A 386 4.54 14.77 20.95
C ILE A 386 3.71 13.62 20.38
N ASP A 387 2.48 13.51 20.87
CA ASP A 387 1.54 12.48 20.46
C ASP A 387 1.06 12.74 19.02
N ALA A 388 1.31 11.77 18.15
CA ALA A 388 0.90 11.74 16.75
C ALA A 388 -0.25 10.74 16.53
N ASN A 389 -1.08 10.55 17.56
CA ASN A 389 -2.06 9.46 17.68
C ASN A 389 -3.01 9.38 16.47
N GLY A 390 -2.71 8.48 15.54
CA GLY A 390 -3.65 7.50 14.97
C GLY A 390 -4.91 7.99 14.26
N LYS A 391 -5.09 9.28 13.99
CA LYS A 391 -6.17 9.79 13.12
C LYS A 391 -5.62 10.28 11.81
N ASP A 392 -4.97 9.38 11.06
CA ASP A 392 -4.65 9.46 9.62
C ASP A 392 -3.79 10.63 9.11
N GLN A 393 -3.66 11.70 9.87
CA GLN A 393 -2.92 12.90 9.59
C GLN A 393 -2.60 13.52 10.94
N TRP A 394 -1.32 13.65 11.25
CA TRP A 394 -0.90 14.53 12.32
C TRP A 394 -0.76 15.93 11.72
N ASP A 395 -1.76 16.77 11.97
CA ASP A 395 -1.78 18.19 11.59
C ASP A 395 -1.32 19.05 12.75
N GLY A 396 -0.21 18.67 13.38
CA GLY A 396 0.39 19.47 14.44
C GLY A 396 1.47 20.38 13.89
N GLU A 397 1.71 21.49 14.58
CA GLU A 397 2.82 22.37 14.30
C GLU A 397 4.07 21.85 15.04
N LEU A 398 5.15 21.54 14.29
CA LEU A 398 6.46 21.24 14.88
C LEU A 398 7.26 22.55 14.92
N ASP A 399 7.51 23.05 16.12
CA ASP A 399 8.30 24.26 16.32
C ASP A 399 9.78 24.01 15.96
N LEU A 400 10.21 24.56 14.83
CA LEU A 400 11.61 24.53 14.39
C LEU A 400 12.36 25.83 14.70
N SER A 401 11.81 26.72 15.53
CA SER A 401 12.39 28.03 15.87
C SER A 401 13.83 27.93 16.38
N ASN A 402 14.16 26.85 17.09
CA ASN A 402 15.49 26.61 17.66
C ASN A 402 16.44 25.80 16.77
N GLU A 403 15.97 25.21 15.66
CA GLU A 403 16.80 24.35 14.80
C GLU A 403 17.67 25.16 13.82
N ALA A 404 18.92 24.74 13.59
CA ALA A 404 19.78 25.41 12.62
C ALA A 404 19.36 25.12 11.16
N ASN A 405 19.81 25.94 10.20
CA ASN A 405 19.72 25.60 8.78
C ASN A 405 20.45 24.27 8.52
N GLY A 406 19.80 23.34 7.83
CA GLY A 406 20.39 22.04 7.55
C GLY A 406 19.38 20.90 7.61
N ILE A 407 19.91 19.68 7.69
CA ILE A 407 19.11 18.48 7.83
C ILE A 407 18.78 18.28 9.32
N VAL A 408 17.50 18.33 9.64
CA VAL A 408 16.97 18.05 10.97
C VAL A 408 16.39 16.65 11.00
N ARG A 409 16.70 15.91 12.05
CA ARG A 409 16.21 14.54 12.27
C ARG A 409 14.83 14.57 12.92
N ILE A 410 13.89 13.80 12.39
CA ILE A 410 12.59 13.55 13.02
C ILE A 410 12.58 12.10 13.49
N ASP A 411 12.56 11.92 14.81
CA ASP A 411 12.40 10.61 15.43
C ASP A 411 10.91 10.27 15.51
N CYS A 412 10.61 8.99 15.35
CA CYS A 412 9.28 8.43 15.47
C CYS A 412 9.37 7.24 16.42
N MET A 413 8.46 7.18 17.38
CA MET A 413 8.35 6.13 18.38
C MET A 413 6.92 5.63 18.41
N VAL A 414 6.76 4.36 18.68
CA VAL A 414 5.45 3.73 18.84
C VAL A 414 5.31 3.13 20.21
N THR A 415 4.06 3.00 20.63
CA THR A 415 3.70 2.25 21.83
C THR A 415 2.70 1.18 21.41
N ASP A 416 3.01 -0.09 21.70
CA ASP A 416 2.07 -1.20 21.53
C ASP A 416 0.96 -1.16 22.59
N ALA A 417 -0.06 -2.00 22.43
CA ALA A 417 -1.18 -2.11 23.39
C ALA A 417 -0.76 -2.54 24.81
N ASN A 418 0.50 -2.99 25.00
CA ASN A 418 1.07 -3.36 26.30
C ASN A 418 1.96 -2.26 26.88
N GLY A 419 2.02 -1.08 26.26
CA GLY A 419 2.85 0.03 26.70
C GLY A 419 4.33 -0.08 26.30
N ARG A 420 4.71 -1.04 25.44
CA ARG A 420 6.12 -1.19 25.00
C ARG A 420 6.44 -0.18 23.92
N GLU A 421 7.56 0.52 24.13
CA GLU A 421 8.03 1.54 23.20
C GLU A 421 9.06 1.01 22.19
N GLU A 422 8.94 1.46 20.94
CA GLU A 422 9.91 1.17 19.88
C GLU A 422 10.17 2.41 19.01
N ASN A 423 11.43 2.63 18.65
CA ASN A 423 11.80 3.66 17.68
C ASN A 423 11.70 3.14 16.24
N ALA A 424 10.95 3.84 15.38
CA ALA A 424 10.94 3.64 13.93
C ALA A 424 12.17 4.30 13.27
N PRO A 425 12.48 4.00 11.99
CA PRO A 425 13.54 4.72 11.27
C PRO A 425 13.28 6.22 11.30
N TYR A 426 14.31 6.99 11.62
CA TYR A 426 14.18 8.44 11.62
C TYR A 426 14.04 8.97 10.19
N GLN A 427 13.27 10.04 10.04
CA GLN A 427 13.21 10.80 8.79
C GLN A 427 14.13 12.02 8.88
N SER A 428 14.56 12.50 7.72
CA SER A 428 15.41 13.67 7.60
C SER A 428 14.65 14.76 6.86
N LEU A 429 14.55 15.93 7.46
CA LEU A 429 13.90 17.09 6.89
C LEU A 429 14.91 18.20 6.65
N MET A 430 14.95 18.75 5.44
CA MET A 430 15.77 19.92 5.14
C MET A 430 15.06 21.20 5.59
N VAL A 431 15.65 21.91 6.55
CA VAL A 431 15.18 23.19 7.06
C VAL A 431 16.04 24.30 6.45
N ASN A 432 15.39 25.25 5.78
CA ASN A 432 16.05 26.42 5.21
C ASN A 432 15.37 27.70 5.73
N LYS A 433 15.84 28.21 6.86
CA LYS A 433 15.45 29.52 7.38
C LYS A 433 16.00 30.57 6.43
N THR A 434 15.11 31.18 5.67
CA THR A 434 15.44 32.42 4.97
C THR A 434 15.24 33.55 5.99
N ASP A 435 16.30 34.30 6.24
CA ASP A 435 16.31 35.40 7.19
C ASP A 435 15.40 36.52 6.66
N ALA A 436 14.16 36.61 7.15
CA ALA A 436 13.18 37.59 6.70
C ALA A 436 13.70 39.04 6.82
N ALA A 437 14.63 39.30 7.74
CA ALA A 437 15.28 40.60 7.90
C ALA A 437 16.25 40.98 6.77
N LYS A 438 16.62 40.05 5.87
CA LYS A 438 17.52 40.28 4.74
C LYS A 438 16.80 40.35 3.39
N MET A 439 15.48 40.22 3.36
CA MET A 439 14.71 40.29 2.12
C MET A 439 14.51 41.75 1.70
N LYS A 440 14.77 42.06 0.43
CA LYS A 440 14.46 43.38 -0.14
C LYS A 440 12.96 43.47 -0.44
N LYS A 441 12.37 44.66 -0.30
CA LYS A 441 10.99 44.89 -0.74
C LYS A 441 10.88 44.79 -2.26
N MET A 442 9.77 44.23 -2.74
CA MET A 442 9.37 44.35 -4.13
C MET A 442 7.90 44.72 -4.25
N TYR A 443 7.56 45.22 -5.43
CA TYR A 443 6.26 45.71 -5.80
C TYR A 443 5.89 45.14 -7.18
N ALA A 444 4.61 44.95 -7.45
CA ALA A 444 4.11 44.46 -8.72
C ALA A 444 2.79 45.16 -9.08
N ASN A 445 2.57 45.38 -10.37
CA ASN A 445 1.38 46.08 -10.84
C ASN A 445 0.23 45.08 -11.03
N ILE A 446 -0.42 44.69 -9.93
CA ILE A 446 -1.52 43.72 -9.94
C ILE A 446 -2.85 44.49 -9.99
N PRO A 447 -3.70 44.27 -11.02
CA PRO A 447 -4.99 44.95 -11.11
C PRO A 447 -5.91 44.51 -9.97
N THR A 448 -6.72 45.42 -9.45
CA THR A 448 -7.66 45.10 -8.36
C THR A 448 -8.91 44.36 -8.84
N SER A 449 -9.22 44.44 -10.14
CA SER A 449 -10.34 43.71 -10.75
C SER A 449 -10.10 43.36 -12.21
N LEU A 450 -10.71 42.26 -12.68
CA LEU A 450 -10.56 41.73 -14.03
C LEU A 450 -11.91 41.21 -14.55
N ALA A 451 -12.24 41.43 -15.82
CA ALA A 451 -13.42 40.83 -16.44
C ALA A 451 -13.11 39.41 -16.99
N PRO A 452 -14.08 38.49 -17.06
CA PRO A 452 -13.87 37.21 -17.73
C PRO A 452 -13.42 37.39 -19.18
N GLY A 453 -12.29 36.77 -19.54
CA GLY A 453 -11.66 36.88 -20.86
C GLY A 453 -10.69 38.05 -21.02
N GLU A 454 -10.62 38.97 -20.05
CA GLU A 454 -9.64 40.07 -20.04
C GLU A 454 -8.24 39.53 -19.70
N SER A 455 -7.21 40.11 -20.33
CA SER A 455 -5.81 39.78 -20.06
C SER A 455 -5.12 40.95 -19.39
N PHE A 456 -4.16 40.67 -18.51
CA PHE A 456 -3.33 41.69 -17.88
C PHE A 456 -1.86 41.26 -17.88
N SER A 457 -0.95 42.23 -17.81
CA SER A 457 0.49 42.00 -17.76
C SER A 457 1.05 42.41 -16.41
N LEU A 458 1.94 41.59 -15.86
CA LEU A 458 2.66 41.83 -14.61
C LEU A 458 4.09 42.24 -14.92
N GLN A 459 4.53 43.27 -14.22
CA GLN A 459 5.93 43.66 -14.04
C GLN A 459 6.19 43.80 -12.55
N ALA A 460 7.40 43.44 -12.12
CA ALA A 460 7.85 43.60 -10.75
C ALA A 460 9.02 44.60 -10.68
N TRP A 461 9.10 45.37 -9.59
CA TRP A 461 10.20 46.30 -9.32
C TRP A 461 10.55 46.29 -7.83
N SER A 462 11.74 46.78 -7.51
CA SER A 462 12.17 47.09 -6.14
C SER A 462 12.52 48.58 -6.05
N ASP A 463 12.95 49.03 -4.87
CA ASP A 463 13.51 50.37 -4.69
C ASP A 463 14.77 50.62 -5.57
N GLU A 464 15.38 49.55 -6.09
CA GLU A 464 16.55 49.59 -6.99
C GLU A 464 16.18 49.51 -8.49
N GLY A 465 14.90 49.39 -8.82
CA GLY A 465 14.38 49.41 -10.20
C GLY A 465 13.69 48.12 -10.65
N LEU A 466 13.49 47.97 -11.97
CA LEU A 466 12.78 46.85 -12.58
C LEU A 466 13.46 45.51 -12.31
N LEU A 467 12.68 44.53 -11.85
CA LEU A 467 13.15 43.19 -11.58
C LEU A 467 13.00 42.31 -12.82
N LYS A 468 14.11 41.72 -13.24
CA LYS A 468 14.15 40.69 -14.31
C LYS A 468 13.96 39.27 -13.75
N ASN A 469 13.46 38.36 -14.57
CA ASN A 469 13.26 36.94 -14.25
C ASN A 469 12.56 36.70 -12.90
N PHE A 470 11.47 37.42 -12.64
CA PHE A 470 10.61 37.11 -11.50
C PHE A 470 9.60 36.03 -11.90
N LYS A 471 9.04 35.37 -10.90
CA LYS A 471 8.00 34.35 -11.07
C LYS A 471 6.65 34.96 -10.69
N ALA A 472 5.61 34.65 -11.45
CA ALA A 472 4.24 34.97 -11.07
C ALA A 472 3.34 33.75 -11.23
N LYS A 473 2.46 33.53 -10.25
CA LYS A 473 1.46 32.48 -10.23
C LYS A 473 0.08 33.10 -10.14
N VAL A 474 -0.77 32.83 -11.13
CA VAL A 474 -2.13 33.36 -11.22
C VAL A 474 -3.10 32.20 -11.32
N ASN A 475 -3.90 31.97 -10.28
CA ASN A 475 -4.90 30.90 -10.23
C ASN A 475 -4.36 29.50 -10.66
N GLY A 476 -3.14 29.17 -10.21
CA GLY A 476 -2.46 27.91 -10.53
C GLY A 476 -1.62 27.89 -11.81
N GLU A 477 -1.75 28.89 -12.69
CA GLU A 477 -0.87 29.06 -13.85
C GLU A 477 0.39 29.82 -13.42
N GLU A 478 1.58 29.23 -13.60
CA GLU A 478 2.87 29.81 -13.23
C GLU A 478 3.68 30.20 -14.47
N LYS A 479 4.27 31.40 -14.46
CA LYS A 479 5.19 31.89 -15.49
C LYS A 479 6.40 32.57 -14.86
N THR A 480 7.52 32.57 -15.59
CA THR A 480 8.77 33.24 -15.20
C THR A 480 9.29 34.09 -16.35
N GLY A 481 9.72 35.32 -16.07
CA GLY A 481 10.22 36.25 -17.08
C GLY A 481 10.24 37.70 -16.60
N ASP A 482 10.44 38.63 -17.54
CA ASP A 482 10.57 40.07 -17.24
C ASP A 482 9.24 40.83 -17.37
N ASN A 483 8.29 40.28 -18.13
CA ASN A 483 6.95 40.83 -18.31
C ASN A 483 5.99 39.67 -18.61
N LEU A 484 5.01 39.44 -17.73
CA LEU A 484 4.22 38.22 -17.73
C LEU A 484 2.75 38.51 -17.99
N THR A 485 2.19 37.97 -19.08
CA THR A 485 0.77 38.15 -19.42
C THR A 485 -0.06 36.96 -19.01
N PHE A 486 -1.18 37.23 -18.33
CA PHE A 486 -2.16 36.23 -17.90
C PHE A 486 -3.54 36.58 -18.43
N SER A 487 -4.35 35.56 -18.70
CA SER A 487 -5.74 35.68 -19.14
C SER A 487 -6.61 34.74 -18.33
N TYR A 488 -7.69 35.24 -17.73
CA TYR A 488 -8.59 34.41 -16.93
C TYR A 488 -9.94 34.20 -17.63
N LYS A 489 -10.38 32.95 -17.74
CA LYS A 489 -11.66 32.56 -18.36
C LYS A 489 -12.60 31.79 -17.43
N GLY A 490 -12.28 31.69 -16.14
CA GLY A 490 -13.09 30.96 -15.17
C GLY A 490 -14.25 31.79 -14.62
N SER A 491 -15.02 31.18 -13.72
CA SER A 491 -16.23 31.74 -13.10
C SER A 491 -16.08 32.09 -11.61
N ALA A 492 -14.86 32.02 -11.06
CA ALA A 492 -14.63 32.35 -9.65
C ALA A 492 -14.87 33.84 -9.37
N GLU A 493 -15.34 34.16 -8.16
CA GLU A 493 -15.58 35.56 -7.74
C GLU A 493 -14.27 36.36 -7.55
N SER A 494 -13.17 35.65 -7.30
CA SER A 494 -11.82 36.20 -7.19
C SER A 494 -10.77 35.18 -7.59
N ILE A 495 -9.59 35.65 -7.99
CA ILE A 495 -8.42 34.82 -8.28
C ILE A 495 -7.21 35.29 -7.45
N SER A 496 -6.35 34.38 -7.05
CA SER A 496 -5.09 34.71 -6.38
C SER A 496 -3.98 34.99 -7.38
N VAL A 497 -3.17 36.00 -7.07
CA VAL A 497 -1.92 36.33 -7.75
C VAL A 497 -0.80 36.33 -6.72
N GLU A 498 0.23 35.55 -6.98
CA GLU A 498 1.50 35.58 -6.27
C GLU A 498 2.61 36.03 -7.21
N VAL A 499 3.49 36.90 -6.75
CA VAL A 499 4.70 37.32 -7.44
C VAL A 499 5.87 37.06 -6.50
N SER A 500 6.88 36.32 -6.95
CA SER A 500 8.06 35.95 -6.15
C SER A 500 9.37 36.15 -6.92
N LYS A 501 10.45 36.45 -6.18
CA LYS A 501 11.83 36.51 -6.68
C LYS A 501 12.81 36.26 -5.55
N SER A 502 13.85 35.45 -5.82
CA SER A 502 14.90 35.17 -4.83
C SER A 502 15.54 36.46 -4.28
N GLY A 503 15.61 36.56 -2.95
CA GLY A 503 16.12 37.73 -2.23
C GLY A 503 15.10 38.86 -2.01
N TYR A 504 13.84 38.69 -2.42
CA TYR A 504 12.77 39.69 -2.27
C TYR A 504 11.53 39.13 -1.57
N GLU A 505 10.82 39.97 -0.81
CA GLU A 505 9.55 39.63 -0.16
C GLU A 505 8.46 39.31 -1.20
N THR A 506 7.84 38.13 -1.13
CA THR A 506 6.76 37.70 -2.03
C THR A 506 5.52 38.59 -1.88
N ILE A 507 4.91 38.96 -3.01
CA ILE A 507 3.64 39.71 -3.03
C ILE A 507 2.52 38.73 -3.32
N ALA A 508 1.49 38.72 -2.48
CA ALA A 508 0.25 37.98 -2.71
C ALA A 508 -0.95 38.92 -2.69
N GLN A 509 -1.80 38.88 -3.71
CA GLN A 509 -2.99 39.71 -3.84
C GLN A 509 -4.14 38.95 -4.51
N SER A 510 -5.37 39.20 -4.06
CA SER A 510 -6.58 38.72 -4.74
C SER A 510 -7.11 39.76 -5.73
N ILE A 511 -7.40 39.31 -6.95
CA ILE A 511 -8.09 40.09 -7.98
C ILE A 511 -9.56 39.73 -7.97
N ARG A 512 -10.46 40.72 -7.92
CA ARG A 512 -11.90 40.49 -8.01
C ARG A 512 -12.35 40.31 -9.45
N ILE A 513 -13.19 39.31 -9.73
CA ILE A 513 -13.75 39.11 -11.08
C ILE A 513 -15.05 39.89 -11.24
N ARG A 514 -15.09 40.80 -12.22
CA ARG A 514 -16.27 41.63 -12.53
C ARG A 514 -17.28 40.79 -13.30
N GLN A 515 -18.37 40.35 -12.65
CA GLN A 515 -19.47 39.67 -13.34
C GLN A 515 -20.19 40.65 -14.29
N ALA A 516 -20.48 40.21 -15.51
CA ALA A 516 -21.25 41.00 -16.47
C ALA A 516 -22.70 41.10 -16.00
N GLY A 517 -23.14 42.31 -15.61
CA GLY A 517 -24.57 42.65 -15.52
C GLY A 517 -25.27 42.58 -14.16
N GLY A 518 -24.57 42.73 -13.02
CA GLY A 518 -25.20 42.82 -11.69
C GLY A 518 -25.30 44.27 -11.18
N ILE A 519 -26.51 44.75 -10.87
CA ILE A 519 -26.80 46.05 -10.26
C ILE A 519 -25.99 46.23 -8.96
N PRO A 520 -25.36 47.40 -8.70
CA PRO A 520 -24.57 47.60 -7.50
C PRO A 520 -25.47 47.65 -6.26
N LEU A 521 -25.29 46.71 -5.32
CA LEU A 521 -25.85 46.86 -3.98
C LEU A 521 -25.03 47.89 -3.18
N PRO A 522 -25.68 48.70 -2.32
CA PRO A 522 -25.02 49.75 -1.57
C PRO A 522 -24.02 49.18 -0.57
N VAL A 523 -22.86 49.82 -0.51
CA VAL A 523 -21.71 49.49 0.33
C VAL A 523 -22.04 49.78 1.80
N PRO A 524 -21.81 48.87 2.77
CA PRO A 524 -21.61 49.26 4.14
C PRO A 524 -20.16 49.75 4.30
N VAL A 525 -20.01 51.01 4.71
CA VAL A 525 -18.74 51.57 5.19
C VAL A 525 -18.37 50.84 6.49
N ILE A 526 -17.34 50.00 6.46
CA ILE A 526 -16.73 49.45 7.68
C ILE A 526 -15.62 50.41 8.10
N ILE A 527 -15.91 51.24 9.11
CA ILE A 527 -14.90 51.95 9.90
C ILE A 527 -14.21 50.90 10.78
N GLY A 528 -12.89 50.78 10.68
CA GLY A 528 -12.11 49.88 11.50
C GLY A 528 -12.24 50.23 12.98
N ILE A 529 -12.75 49.29 13.78
CA ILE A 529 -12.59 49.28 15.23
C ILE A 529 -11.90 47.96 15.55
N ALA A 530 -10.66 48.06 16.04
CA ALA A 530 -10.00 46.97 16.73
C ALA A 530 -10.72 46.73 18.07
N VAL A 531 -11.22 45.52 18.31
CA VAL A 531 -11.64 45.12 19.67
C VAL A 531 -11.06 43.76 20.00
N ILE A 532 -10.23 43.79 21.04
CA ILE A 532 -9.69 42.68 21.79
C ILE A 532 -10.79 42.12 22.69
N GLY A 533 -11.03 40.80 22.63
CA GLY A 533 -11.55 40.00 23.75
C GLY A 533 -13.06 40.01 24.03
N LEU A 534 -13.56 38.78 24.26
CA LEU A 534 -14.83 38.37 24.91
C LEU A 534 -16.11 38.39 24.06
N GLY A 535 -16.72 37.20 23.97
CA GLY A 535 -17.70 36.83 22.97
C GLY A 535 -19.14 37.22 23.26
N VAL A 536 -19.96 37.12 22.21
CA VAL A 536 -21.42 37.04 22.27
C VAL A 536 -21.89 36.18 21.08
N LEU A 537 -22.62 35.10 21.39
CA LEU A 537 -23.43 34.32 20.44
C LEU A 537 -24.55 35.20 19.88
N ALA A 538 -24.79 35.16 18.56
CA ALA A 538 -26.03 35.66 17.97
C ALA A 538 -26.60 34.70 16.91
N TYR A 539 -27.87 34.36 17.16
CA TYR A 539 -28.74 33.36 16.57
C TYR A 539 -29.35 33.86 15.24
N PHE A 540 -29.26 33.12 14.13
CA PHE A 540 -29.98 33.46 12.90
C PHE A 540 -31.30 32.68 12.79
N LYS A 541 -32.42 33.42 12.88
CA LYS A 541 -33.79 32.94 12.72
C LYS A 541 -34.19 32.99 11.24
N PHE A 542 -34.48 31.84 10.63
CA PHE A 542 -34.99 31.75 9.26
C PHE A 542 -36.42 32.31 9.18
N VAL A 543 -36.64 33.32 8.32
CA VAL A 543 -37.99 33.75 7.93
C VAL A 543 -38.21 33.46 6.45
N LYS A 544 -39.06 32.45 6.20
CA LYS A 544 -39.61 32.10 4.89
C LYS A 544 -40.59 33.20 4.46
N LYS A 545 -40.45 33.77 3.26
CA LYS A 545 -41.51 34.60 2.66
C LYS A 545 -41.84 34.12 1.25
N LYS A 546 -43.05 33.55 1.13
CA LYS A 546 -43.78 33.25 -0.11
C LYS A 546 -44.02 34.52 -0.93
N LYS A 547 -44.08 34.38 -2.25
CA LYS A 547 -44.99 35.05 -3.21
C LYS A 547 -44.63 34.55 -4.62
N LYS A 548 -45.53 34.36 -5.55
CA LYS A 548 -46.99 34.21 -5.58
C LYS A 548 -47.26 33.46 -6.88
#